data_AF-A0A1R1BNB4-F1
#
_entry.id   AF-A0A1R1BNB4-F1
#
_cell.length_a   1.000
_cell.length_b   1.000
_cell.length_c   1.000
_cell.angle_alpha   90.00
_cell.angle_beta   90.00
_cell.angle_gamma   90.00
#
_symmetry.space_group_name_H-M   'P 1'
#
loop_
_entity.id
_entity.type
_entity.pdbx_description
1 polymer ?
#
loop_
_entity_poly.entity_id
_entity_poly.type
_entity_poly.pdbx_seq_one_letter_code
_entity_poly.pdbx_strand_id
1 'polypeptide(L)'
;MIGKLVCFLLLAAAMLVCDIPKFRGACPRDRLVYGAMLAPLLYLGFLFVTTKSWPNLDTIFNLLNGPAKQIVQWLDPAKSS
;
A
#
# COMPACT_ATOMS: atom_id res chain seq x y z
N MET A 1 -12.94 -3.79 -19.19
CA MET A 1 -12.40 -4.56 -18.04
C MET A 1 -11.11 -5.31 -18.40
N ILE A 2 -11.06 -6.03 -19.53
CA ILE A 2 -9.86 -6.77 -19.98
C ILE A 2 -8.61 -5.86 -20.09
N GLY A 3 -8.72 -4.66 -20.68
CA GLY A 3 -7.57 -3.75 -20.79
C GLY A 3 -6.96 -3.35 -19.43
N LYS A 4 -7.80 -3.14 -18.41
CA LYS A 4 -7.34 -2.85 -17.04
C LYS A 4 -6.63 -4.06 -16.42
N LEU A 5 -7.18 -5.25 -16.63
CA LEU A 5 -6.60 -6.52 -16.18
C LEU A 5 -5.24 -6.80 -16.85
N VAL A 6 -5.15 -6.62 -18.17
CA VAL A 6 -3.90 -6.81 -18.93
C VAL A 6 -2.85 -5.80 -18.49
N CYS A 7 -3.22 -4.53 -18.33
CA CYS A 7 -2.32 -3.50 -17.83
C CYS A 7 -1.79 -3.83 -16.43
N PHE A 8 -2.68 -4.21 -15.51
CA PHE A 8 -2.28 -4.60 -14.15
C PHE A 8 -1.37 -5.84 -14.16
N LEU A 9 -1.69 -6.87 -14.95
CA LEU A 9 -0.87 -8.08 -15.06
C LEU A 9 0.52 -7.78 -15.64
N LEU A 10 0.63 -6.93 -16.65
CA LEU A 10 1.92 -6.52 -17.23
C LEU A 10 2.79 -5.81 -16.19
N LEU A 11 2.22 -4.87 -15.44
CA LEU A 11 2.94 -4.14 -14.39
C LEU A 11 3.35 -5.06 -13.24
N ALA A 12 2.42 -5.92 -12.78
CA ALA A 12 2.70 -6.89 -11.72
C ALA A 12 3.79 -7.89 -12.14
N ALA A 13 3.76 -8.38 -13.39
CA ALA A 13 4.77 -9.27 -13.92
C ALA A 13 6.15 -8.58 -14.01
N ALA A 14 6.20 -7.34 -14.51
CA ALA A 14 7.44 -6.57 -14.57
C ALA A 14 8.07 -6.37 -13.18
N MET A 15 7.23 -6.01 -12.19
CA MET A 15 7.67 -5.85 -10.81
C MET A 15 8.19 -7.18 -10.23
N LEU A 16 7.48 -8.29 -10.43
CA LEU A 16 7.90 -9.61 -9.96
C LEU A 16 9.24 -10.05 -10.57
N VAL A 17 9.45 -9.83 -11.87
CA VAL A 17 10.71 -10.18 -12.55
C VAL A 17 11.89 -9.45 -11.91
N CYS A 18 11.72 -8.17 -11.56
CA CYS A 18 12.74 -7.39 -10.88
C CYS A 18 12.97 -7.84 -9.42
N ASP A 19 11.93 -8.31 -8.74
CA ASP A 19 11.97 -8.59 -7.30
C ASP A 19 12.27 -10.06 -6.95
N ILE A 20 12.01 -11.03 -7.83
CA ILE A 20 12.36 -12.45 -7.65
C ILE A 20 13.82 -12.66 -7.20
N PRO A 21 14.85 -12.07 -7.86
CA PRO A 21 16.24 -12.30 -7.44
C PRO A 21 16.51 -11.72 -6.05
N LYS A 22 15.91 -10.58 -5.71
CA LYS A 22 16.05 -9.93 -4.40
C LYS A 22 15.35 -10.75 -3.31
N PHE A 23 14.15 -11.26 -3.60
CA PHE A 23 13.36 -12.06 -2.66
C PHE A 23 14.02 -13.40 -2.31
N ARG A 24 14.69 -14.03 -3.28
CA ARG A 24 15.45 -15.27 -3.06
C ARG A 24 16.58 -15.09 -2.04
N GLY A 25 17.30 -13.98 -2.10
CA GLY A 25 18.40 -13.67 -1.16
C GLY A 25 17.97 -13.02 0.15
N ALA A 26 16.71 -12.59 0.28
CA ALA A 26 16.23 -11.82 1.42
C ALA A 26 16.03 -12.68 2.69
N CYS A 27 16.29 -12.06 3.85
CA CYS A 27 16.03 -12.65 5.16
C CYS A 27 14.52 -12.87 5.38
N PRO A 28 14.11 -13.81 6.26
CA PRO A 28 12.68 -14.11 6.49
C PRO A 28 11.88 -12.90 6.97
N ARG A 29 12.49 -11.99 7.74
CA ARG A 29 11.88 -10.72 8.15
C ARG A 29 11.55 -9.84 6.95
N ASP A 30 12.49 -9.71 6.02
CA ASP A 30 12.32 -8.87 4.82
C ASP A 30 11.25 -9.46 3.91
N ARG A 31 11.16 -10.79 3.83
CA ARG A 31 10.07 -11.48 3.11
C ARG A 31 8.70 -11.20 3.75
N LEU A 32 8.62 -11.13 5.07
CA LEU A 32 7.39 -10.77 5.78
C LEU A 32 6.98 -9.33 5.49
N VAL A 33 7.94 -8.39 5.53
CA VAL A 33 7.69 -6.99 5.15
C VAL A 33 7.25 -6.88 3.70
N TYR A 34 7.90 -7.61 2.79
CA TYR A 34 7.54 -7.65 1.39
C TYR A 34 6.11 -8.18 1.20
N GLY A 35 5.73 -9.27 1.87
CA GLY A 35 4.36 -9.78 1.86
C GLY A 35 3.35 -8.78 2.41
N ALA A 36 3.69 -8.08 3.49
CA ALA A 36 2.85 -7.03 4.06
C ALA A 36 2.67 -5.84 3.13
N MET A 37 3.68 -5.47 2.33
CA MET A 37 3.57 -4.44 1.29
C MET A 37 2.83 -4.94 0.03
N LEU A 38 2.90 -6.24 -0.27
CA LEU A 38 2.21 -6.84 -1.41
C LEU A 38 0.68 -6.84 -1.21
N ALA A 39 0.21 -7.05 0.02
CA ALA A 39 -1.22 -7.07 0.35
C ALA A 39 -1.99 -5.80 -0.07
N PRO A 40 -1.59 -4.56 0.32
CA PRO A 40 -2.25 -3.34 -0.13
C PRO A 40 -2.15 -3.14 -1.65
N LEU A 41 -1.05 -3.55 -2.28
CA LEU A 41 -0.86 -3.45 -3.73
C LEU A 41 -1.85 -4.35 -4.49
N LEU A 42 -2.03 -5.60 -4.03
CA LEU A 42 -3.02 -6.52 -4.60
C LEU A 42 -4.45 -6.03 -4.38
N TYR A 43 -4.75 -5.45 -3.20
CA TYR A 43 -6.04 -4.85 -2.92
C TYR A 43 -6.37 -3.72 -3.90
N LEU A 44 -5.44 -2.77 -4.12
CA LEU A 44 -5.64 -1.70 -5.09
C LEU A 44 -5.76 -2.23 -6.52
N GLY A 45 -4.96 -3.23 -6.89
CA GLY A 45 -5.08 -3.91 -8.17
C GLY A 45 -6.47 -4.51 -8.38
N PHE A 46 -7.00 -5.18 -7.36
CA PHE A 46 -8.35 -5.73 -7.39
C PHE A 46 -9.41 -4.64 -7.56
N LEU A 47 -9.32 -3.54 -6.82
CA LEU A 47 -10.23 -2.40 -7.00
C LEU A 47 -10.16 -1.80 -8.40
N PHE A 48 -8.95 -1.64 -8.93
CA PHE A 48 -8.72 -1.11 -10.27
C PHE A 48 -9.36 -1.98 -11.36
N VAL A 49 -9.20 -3.30 -11.26
CA VAL A 49 -9.74 -4.26 -12.22
C VAL A 49 -11.26 -4.39 -12.09
N THR A 50 -11.77 -4.53 -10.87
CA THR A 50 -13.20 -4.77 -10.62
C THR A 50 -14.05 -3.51 -10.68
N THR A 51 -13.42 -2.34 -10.71
CA THR A 51 -14.11 -1.03 -10.71
C THR A 51 -15.09 -0.84 -9.56
N LYS A 52 -14.91 -1.60 -8.46
CA LYS A 52 -15.72 -1.46 -7.25
C LYS A 52 -15.36 -0.16 -6.55
N SER A 53 -16.38 0.59 -6.14
CA SER A 53 -16.25 1.82 -5.34
C SER A 53 -15.96 1.54 -3.86
N TRP A 54 -15.13 0.54 -3.57
CA TRP A 54 -14.68 0.27 -2.22
C TRP A 54 -13.64 1.30 -1.77
N PRO A 55 -13.50 1.54 -0.46
CA PRO A 55 -12.59 2.57 0.05
C PRO A 55 -11.16 2.26 -0.37
N ASN A 56 -10.52 3.22 -1.03
CA ASN A 56 -9.10 3.14 -1.34
C ASN A 56 -8.28 3.30 -0.04
N LEU A 57 -6.97 3.03 -0.12
CA LEU A 57 -6.08 3.18 1.04
C LEU A 57 -6.11 4.59 1.62
N ASP A 58 -6.15 5.62 0.78
CA ASP A 58 -6.31 7.02 1.22
C ASP A 58 -7.52 7.21 2.12
N THR A 59 -8.68 6.66 1.76
CA THR A 59 -9.90 6.78 2.56
C THR A 59 -9.73 6.07 3.91
N ILE A 60 -9.09 4.90 3.93
CA ILE A 60 -8.84 4.13 5.15
C ILE A 60 -7.86 4.88 6.07
N PHE A 61 -6.77 5.41 5.53
CA PHE A 61 -5.78 6.16 6.31
C PHE A 61 -6.31 7.53 6.75
N ASN A 62 -7.18 8.16 5.97
CA ASN A 62 -7.82 9.42 6.36
C ASN A 62 -8.72 9.30 7.60
N LEU A 63 -9.18 8.10 7.99
CA LEU A 63 -9.83 7.91 9.30
C LEU A 63 -8.89 8.28 10.46
N LEU A 64 -7.59 8.10 10.26
CA LEU A 64 -6.58 8.40 11.26
C LEU A 64 -6.14 9.87 11.25
N ASN A 65 -6.64 10.71 10.32
CA ASN A 65 -6.26 12.14 10.29
C ASN A 65 -6.69 12.88 11.55
N GLY A 66 -7.86 12.59 12.09
CA GLY A 66 -8.33 13.16 13.36
C GLY A 66 -7.34 12.93 14.52
N PRO A 67 -7.05 11.67 14.88
CA PRO A 67 -6.08 11.37 15.92
C PRO A 67 -4.66 11.82 15.57
N ALA A 68 -4.23 11.72 14.31
CA ALA A 68 -2.91 12.22 13.88
C ALA A 68 -2.78 13.74 14.14
N LYS A 69 -3.82 14.52 13.85
CA LYS A 69 -3.84 15.96 14.12
C LYS A 69 -3.76 16.28 15.61
N GLN A 70 -4.39 15.46 16.46
CA GLN A 70 -4.29 15.60 17.92
C GLN A 70 -2.87 15.31 18.41
N ILE A 71 -2.23 14.24 17.92
CA ILE A 71 -0.85 13.89 18.25
C ILE A 71 0.11 15.03 17.85
N VAL A 72 -0.03 15.55 16.62
CA VAL A 72 0.80 16.67 16.14
C VAL A 72 0.60 17.92 17.01
N GLN A 73 -0.63 18.25 17.39
CA GLN A 73 -0.90 19.39 18.27
C GLN A 73 -0.34 19.22 19.68
N TRP A 74 -0.24 17.97 20.17
CA TRP A 74 0.31 17.66 21.49
C TRP A 74 1.84 17.71 21.50
N LEU A 75 2.46 17.34 20.38
CA LEU A 75 3.90 17.43 20.15
C LEU A 75 4.37 18.83 19.72
N ASP A 76 3.45 19.72 19.35
CA ASP A 76 3.76 21.08 18.92
C ASP A 76 4.26 21.91 20.11
N PRO A 77 5.57 22.23 20.17
CA PRO A 77 6.15 22.95 21.31
C PRO A 77 5.63 24.39 21.42
N ALA A 78 4.97 24.93 20.40
CA ALA A 78 4.35 26.24 20.44
C ALA A 78 3.07 26.29 21.29
N LYS A 79 2.48 25.15 21.66
CA LYS A 79 1.25 25.05 22.49
C LYS A 79 1.49 24.61 23.93
N SER A 80 2.72 24.30 24.33
CA SER A 80 3.06 23.85 25.69
C SER A 80 3.53 24.97 26.62
N SER A 81 3.17 26.23 26.35
CA SER A 81 3.52 27.42 27.17
C SER A 81 2.27 28.04 27.78
#